data_AF-A0A4V5ZZR1-F1
#
_entry.id   AF-A0A4V5ZZR1-F1
#
_cell.length_a   1.000
_cell.length_b   1.000
_cell.length_c   1.000
_cell.angle_alpha   90.00
_cell.angle_beta   90.00
_cell.angle_gamma   90.00
#
_symmetry.space_group_name_H-M   'P 1'
#
loop_
_entity.id
_entity.type
_entity.pdbx_description
1 polymer ?
#
loop_
_entity_poly.entity_id
_entity_poly.type
_entity_poly.pdbx_seq_one_letter_code
_entity_poly.pdbx_strand_id
1 'polypeptide(L)'
;MTMAKQWELWTPDIRIANSVAGVSQYFEISKRSHASLQSNGPSSTRVEVYPTFSIKMACKFDYSAYPFDEQACALRLYTAQPMREVQLSVYYNIPPTVLLGWGRQSAKKHVSDWELLSITNNISYYSDRKFSYKAPTSGAQFARTCFKSICFRSILLTWITVRRIAIYYGIALVLPGIVSMLFNILSFLVPKSEHSFYILVANFFIQAIFLQDVVFELPPAVGNAPKIVRFGEWTLIETIVALFLHFWIRRLEAQNQRSTGKMAKFALNFVPGHSEPKLFPDEENAASDEASLIGSDAPYIVTVVKSICAACFFLFSLLISLIYLI
;
A
#
# COMPACT_ATOMS: atom_id res chain seq x y z
N MET A 1 39.41 30.51 20.90
CA MET A 1 38.86 29.63 19.86
C MET A 1 39.79 29.69 18.68
N THR A 2 40.45 28.59 18.33
CA THR A 2 41.38 28.49 17.20
C THR A 2 40.74 27.65 16.10
N MET A 3 41.02 27.97 14.84
CA MET A 3 40.50 27.24 13.69
C MET A 3 41.61 26.36 13.11
N ALA A 4 41.29 25.10 12.80
CA ALA A 4 42.20 24.17 12.14
C ALA A 4 41.52 23.55 10.91
N LYS A 5 42.32 23.06 9.97
CA LYS A 5 41.81 22.31 8.82
C LYS A 5 41.40 20.91 9.30
N GLN A 6 40.18 20.47 9.00
CA GLN A 6 39.67 19.19 9.49
C GLN A 6 40.53 17.99 9.02
N TRP A 7 41.13 18.05 7.84
CA TRP A 7 41.98 16.98 7.31
C TRP A 7 43.37 16.87 7.98
N GLU A 8 43.78 17.87 8.76
CA GLU A 8 45.00 17.83 9.58
C GLU A 8 44.72 17.23 10.98
N LEU A 9 43.45 17.01 11.32
CA LEU A 9 43.00 16.45 12.58
C LEU A 9 42.60 14.98 12.43
N TRP A 10 42.77 14.21 13.50
CA TRP A 10 42.21 12.87 13.57
C TRP A 10 40.68 12.95 13.68
N THR A 11 39.98 12.12 12.90
CA THR A 11 38.52 12.00 12.92
C THR A 11 38.12 10.53 13.08
N PRO A 12 37.09 10.21 13.90
CA PRO A 12 36.60 8.84 14.03
C PRO A 12 36.02 8.33 12.70
N ASP A 13 36.13 7.03 12.47
CA ASP A 13 35.58 6.39 11.26
C ASP A 13 34.11 6.04 11.52
N ILE A 14 33.21 6.93 11.11
CA ILE A 14 31.76 6.78 11.26
C ILE A 14 31.23 5.98 10.08
N ARG A 15 30.45 4.93 10.37
CA ARG A 15 29.84 4.01 9.41
C ARG A 15 28.35 3.89 9.65
N ILE A 16 27.64 3.40 8.63
CA ILE A 16 26.18 3.24 8.66
C ILE A 16 25.85 1.76 8.56
N ALA A 17 25.18 1.22 9.57
CA ALA A 17 24.90 -0.21 9.63
C ALA A 17 23.84 -0.64 8.61
N ASN A 18 22.87 0.24 8.28
CA ASN A 18 21.80 0.00 7.31
C ASN A 18 21.99 0.79 6.01
N SER A 19 23.22 0.92 5.51
CA SER A 19 23.48 1.57 4.22
C SER A 19 23.01 0.70 3.05
N VAL A 20 22.39 1.31 2.04
CA VAL A 20 22.01 0.63 0.78
C VAL A 20 23.24 0.24 -0.05
N ALA A 21 24.33 1.00 0.09
CA ALA A 21 25.58 0.72 -0.60
C ALA A 21 26.36 -0.47 0.02
N GLY A 22 25.89 -1.00 1.15
CA GLY A 22 26.53 -2.10 1.89
C GLY A 22 27.20 -1.65 3.18
N VAL A 23 27.39 -2.60 4.11
CA VAL A 23 27.84 -2.36 5.50
C VAL A 23 29.27 -1.80 5.60
N SER A 24 30.06 -1.97 4.54
CA SER A 24 31.47 -1.59 4.45
C SER A 24 31.76 -0.37 3.56
N GLN A 25 30.73 0.23 2.94
CA GLN A 25 30.94 1.45 2.16
C GLN A 25 31.07 2.64 3.10
N TYR A 26 32.18 3.36 2.98
CA TYR A 26 32.38 4.65 3.61
C TYR A 26 31.42 5.63 2.96
N PHE A 27 30.61 6.33 3.75
CA PHE A 27 30.00 7.56 3.26
C PHE A 27 31.04 8.66 3.49
N GLU A 28 31.42 9.36 2.42
CA GLU A 28 32.46 10.38 2.52
C GLU A 28 31.87 11.60 3.26
N ILE A 29 32.06 11.62 4.57
CA ILE A 29 31.89 12.85 5.36
C ILE A 29 32.92 13.83 4.82
N SER A 30 32.46 14.95 4.26
CA SER A 30 33.37 15.95 3.71
C SER A 30 34.38 16.36 4.77
N LYS A 31 35.67 16.09 4.49
CA LYS A 31 36.79 16.52 5.33
C LYS A 31 37.29 17.92 4.98
N ARG A 32 36.65 18.60 4.01
CA ARG A 32 37.10 19.89 3.47
C ARG A 32 36.68 21.08 4.33
N SER A 33 36.06 20.85 5.50
CA SER A 33 35.60 21.92 6.38
C SER A 33 36.68 22.34 7.38
N HIS A 34 36.48 23.48 8.03
CA HIS A 34 37.30 23.90 9.16
C HIS A 34 36.71 23.37 10.46
N ALA A 35 37.58 22.99 11.41
CA ALA A 35 37.21 22.58 12.75
C ALA A 35 37.47 23.72 13.75
N SER A 36 36.53 23.96 14.67
CA SER A 36 36.73 24.87 15.79
C SER A 36 37.35 24.11 16.97
N LEU A 37 38.42 24.68 17.52
CA LEU A 37 39.12 24.13 18.68
C LEU A 37 38.89 25.02 19.90
N GLN A 38 38.40 24.41 20.97
CA GLN A 38 38.19 25.03 22.26
C GLN A 38 38.89 24.21 23.34
N SER A 39 39.85 24.81 24.05
CA SER A 39 40.48 24.15 25.19
C SER A 39 39.50 24.05 26.35
N ASN A 40 39.25 22.83 26.84
CA ASN A 40 38.42 22.55 28.02
C ASN A 40 39.27 22.39 29.29
N GLY A 41 40.60 22.46 29.17
CA GLY A 41 41.54 22.31 30.28
C GLY A 41 42.94 21.94 29.78
N PRO A 42 43.90 21.70 30.69
CA PRO A 42 45.29 21.41 30.31
C PRO A 42 45.47 20.07 29.57
N SER A 43 44.53 19.14 29.72
CA SER A 43 44.61 17.79 29.15
C SER A 43 43.49 17.45 28.15
N SER A 44 42.56 18.37 27.86
CA SER A 44 41.45 18.09 26.95
C SER A 44 41.08 19.29 26.08
N THR A 45 40.89 19.03 24.79
CA THR A 45 40.44 20.00 23.80
C THR A 45 39.17 19.49 23.16
N ARG A 46 38.15 20.35 23.11
CA ARG A 46 36.92 20.13 22.38
C ARG A 46 37.14 20.55 20.92
N VAL A 47 36.80 19.63 20.02
CA VAL A 47 36.84 19.83 18.57
C VAL A 47 35.42 19.78 18.06
N GLU A 48 34.97 20.83 17.37
CA GLU A 48 33.65 20.86 16.73
C GLU A 48 33.81 20.96 15.22
N VAL A 49 33.00 20.17 14.52
CA VAL A 49 33.03 20.05 13.06
C VAL A 49 31.59 19.98 12.57
N TYR A 50 31.28 20.72 11.50
CA TYR A 50 29.98 20.73 10.84
C TYR A 50 30.14 20.26 9.39
N PRO A 51 30.34 18.95 9.15
CA PRO A 51 30.55 18.45 7.82
C PRO A 51 29.23 18.31 7.05
N THR A 52 29.31 18.43 5.73
CA THR A 52 28.20 18.10 4.83
C THR A 52 28.34 16.66 4.34
N PHE A 53 27.20 15.95 4.27
CA PHE A 53 27.16 14.57 3.79
C PHE A 53 25.78 14.23 3.20
N SER A 54 25.73 13.19 2.38
CA SER A 54 24.50 12.60 1.85
C SER A 54 24.48 11.11 2.19
N ILE A 55 23.37 10.64 2.76
CA ILE A 55 23.21 9.27 3.24
C ILE A 55 22.05 8.60 2.52
N LYS A 56 22.29 7.37 2.04
CA LYS A 56 21.25 6.46 1.53
C LYS A 56 21.15 5.26 2.47
N MET A 57 20.02 5.12 3.15
CA MET A 57 19.78 4.05 4.11
C MET A 57 18.63 3.15 3.67
N ALA A 58 18.75 1.86 3.98
CA ALA A 58 17.68 0.90 3.82
C ALA A 58 16.76 0.98 5.03
N CYS A 59 15.46 1.00 4.75
CA CYS A 59 14.41 0.95 5.75
C CYS A 59 13.33 -0.03 5.29
N LYS A 60 12.68 -0.66 6.27
CA LYS A 60 11.60 -1.61 6.05
C LYS A 60 10.29 -0.87 6.16
N PHE A 61 9.64 -0.60 5.02
CA PHE A 61 8.34 0.08 5.01
C PHE A 61 7.21 -0.95 5.15
N ASP A 62 6.18 -0.57 5.90
CA ASP A 62 4.94 -1.32 6.03
C ASP A 62 3.82 -0.64 5.24
N TYR A 63 3.38 -1.26 4.15
CA TYR A 63 2.37 -0.70 3.24
C TYR A 63 0.95 -1.19 3.55
N SER A 64 0.72 -1.83 4.70
CA SER A 64 -0.60 -2.33 5.08
C SER A 64 -1.69 -1.25 5.06
N ALA A 65 -1.33 -0.01 5.43
CA ALA A 65 -2.21 1.16 5.46
C ALA A 65 -2.03 2.11 4.26
N TYR A 66 -1.35 1.67 3.18
CA TYR A 66 -1.15 2.50 1.99
C TYR A 66 -2.49 2.97 1.41
N PRO A 67 -2.62 4.25 1.01
CA PRO A 67 -1.56 5.27 0.86
C PRO A 67 -1.42 6.23 2.05
N PHE A 68 -2.20 6.03 3.12
CA PHE A 68 -2.17 6.85 4.33
C PHE A 68 -1.25 6.22 5.37
N ASP A 69 -0.08 5.77 4.91
CA ASP A 69 0.90 5.07 5.71
C ASP A 69 1.83 6.03 6.46
N GLU A 70 2.17 5.65 7.69
CA GLU A 70 3.23 6.27 8.49
C GLU A 70 4.42 5.31 8.56
N GLN A 71 5.60 5.82 8.23
CA GLN A 71 6.83 5.04 8.17
C GLN A 71 7.84 5.58 9.18
N ALA A 72 8.43 4.66 9.96
CA ALA A 72 9.45 4.98 10.94
C ALA A 72 10.77 4.28 10.60
N CYS A 73 11.81 5.07 10.33
CA CYS A 73 13.09 4.58 9.86
C CYS A 73 14.23 5.00 10.77
N ALA A 74 15.02 4.03 11.24
CA ALA A 74 16.21 4.30 12.04
C ALA A 74 17.47 4.38 11.17
N LEU A 75 18.11 5.54 11.11
CA LEU A 75 19.49 5.67 10.70
C LEU A 75 20.40 5.14 11.81
N ARG A 76 21.26 4.17 11.48
CA ARG A 76 22.15 3.50 12.45
C ARG A 76 23.60 3.90 12.21
N LEU A 77 24.09 4.87 12.96
CA LEU A 77 25.47 5.35 12.90
C LEU A 77 26.32 4.65 13.98
N TYR A 78 27.49 4.15 13.61
CA TYR A 78 28.42 3.51 14.54
C TYR A 78 29.86 3.81 14.16
N THR A 79 30.80 3.62 15.08
CA THR A 79 32.23 3.79 14.83
C THR A 79 32.92 2.45 14.60
N ALA A 80 33.94 2.45 13.73
CA ALA A 80 34.78 1.26 13.51
C ALA A 80 35.64 0.93 14.73
N GLN A 81 35.99 1.93 15.53
CA GLN A 81 36.71 1.79 16.80
C GLN A 81 35.82 1.16 17.90
N PRO A 82 36.40 0.42 18.85
CA PRO A 82 35.68 -0.08 20.01
C PRO A 82 35.30 1.06 20.96
N MET A 83 34.29 0.82 21.80
CA MET A 83 33.82 1.80 22.79
C MET A 83 34.90 2.28 23.78
N ARG A 84 35.97 1.50 24.00
CA ARG A 84 37.10 1.89 24.84
C ARG A 84 37.85 3.11 24.29
N GLU A 85 37.89 3.25 22.98
CA GLU A 85 38.56 4.35 22.29
C GLU A 85 37.58 5.47 21.95
N VAL A 86 36.42 5.10 21.37
CA VAL A 86 35.44 6.06 20.89
C VAL A 86 34.05 5.67 21.36
N GLN A 87 33.44 6.54 22.18
CA GLN A 87 32.07 6.41 22.64
C GLN A 87 31.21 7.49 22.00
N LEU A 88 30.16 7.06 21.28
CA LEU A 88 29.16 7.98 20.76
C LEU A 88 28.18 8.39 21.87
N SER A 89 27.85 9.68 21.91
CA SER A 89 26.84 10.24 22.80
C SER A 89 26.02 11.32 22.09
N VAL A 90 24.79 11.54 22.55
CA VAL A 90 23.94 12.63 22.08
C VAL A 90 24.38 13.90 22.78
N TYR A 91 24.76 14.90 22.00
CA TYR A 91 25.23 16.18 22.51
C TYR A 91 24.15 16.86 23.37
N TYR A 92 24.40 16.93 24.70
CA TYR A 92 23.51 17.49 25.74
C TYR A 92 22.03 17.04 25.68
N ASN A 93 21.75 15.83 25.18
CA ASN A 93 20.37 15.36 24.95
C ASN A 93 19.53 16.34 24.12
N ILE A 94 20.17 17.15 23.27
CA ILE A 94 19.49 18.11 22.42
C ILE A 94 18.72 17.33 21.35
N PRO A 95 17.42 17.60 21.16
CA PRO A 95 16.65 16.95 20.12
C PRO A 95 17.20 17.35 18.73
N PRO A 96 17.20 16.43 17.76
CA PRO A 96 17.65 16.75 16.42
C PRO A 96 16.76 17.83 15.80
N THR A 97 17.37 18.87 15.26
CA THR A 97 16.69 19.94 14.53
C THR A 97 16.77 19.68 13.04
N VAL A 98 15.68 19.95 12.32
CA VAL A 98 15.63 19.78 10.87
C VAL A 98 15.45 21.14 10.23
N LEU A 99 16.29 21.41 9.24
CA LEU A 99 16.24 22.63 8.44
C LEU A 99 15.89 22.24 7.01
N LEU A 100 14.61 22.35 6.64
CA LEU A 100 14.14 22.01 5.29
C LEU A 100 14.20 23.19 4.31
N GLY A 101 14.60 24.38 4.79
CA GLY A 101 14.88 25.53 3.93
C GLY A 101 15.06 26.81 4.73
N TRP A 102 15.19 27.94 4.02
CA TRP A 102 15.33 29.25 4.65
C TRP A 102 14.01 29.76 5.23
N GLY A 103 14.04 30.45 6.38
CA GLY A 103 12.88 31.05 7.04
C GLY A 103 12.30 30.25 8.20
N ARG A 104 11.02 30.48 8.52
CA ARG A 104 10.34 29.90 9.70
C ARG A 104 10.07 28.41 9.49
N GLN A 105 10.80 27.56 10.21
CA GLN A 105 10.73 26.08 10.06
C GLN A 105 9.38 25.47 10.41
N SER A 106 8.57 26.13 11.25
CA SER A 106 7.25 25.61 11.65
C SER A 106 6.29 25.38 10.47
N ALA A 107 6.49 26.07 9.34
CA ALA A 107 5.67 25.98 8.15
C ALA A 107 6.21 25.00 7.09
N LYS A 108 7.46 24.54 7.23
CA LYS A 108 8.11 23.66 6.25
C LYS A 108 8.24 22.27 6.83
N LYS A 109 7.21 21.45 6.63
CA LYS A 109 7.17 20.03 7.05
C LYS A 109 7.08 19.04 5.90
N HIS A 110 6.87 19.53 4.68
CA HIS A 110 6.69 18.70 3.49
C HIS A 110 7.97 18.63 2.67
N VAL A 111 8.32 17.41 2.25
CA VAL A 111 9.38 17.11 1.30
C VAL A 111 8.77 16.24 0.21
N SER A 112 8.44 16.85 -0.93
CA SER A 112 7.68 16.20 -2.01
C SER A 112 6.37 15.60 -1.46
N ASP A 113 6.18 14.29 -1.59
CA ASP A 113 4.95 13.57 -1.23
C ASP A 113 4.95 13.09 0.23
N TRP A 114 5.90 13.56 1.03
CA TRP A 114 6.08 13.12 2.42
C TRP A 114 6.02 14.30 3.38
N GLU A 115 5.30 14.11 4.48
CA GLU A 115 5.32 14.98 5.65
C GLU A 115 6.28 14.40 6.69
N LEU A 116 7.21 15.22 7.16
CA LEU A 116 8.09 14.88 8.27
C LEU A 116 7.37 15.13 9.60
N LEU A 117 7.09 14.07 10.36
CA LEU A 117 6.38 14.14 11.63
C LEU A 117 7.32 14.43 12.79
N SER A 118 8.34 13.60 12.96
CA SER A 118 9.30 13.75 14.06
C SER A 118 10.65 13.11 13.75
N ILE A 119 11.69 13.63 14.39
CA ILE A 119 13.00 13.00 14.43
C ILE A 119 13.42 12.85 15.89
N THR A 120 13.89 11.67 16.26
CA THR A 120 14.38 11.39 17.61
C THR A 120 15.75 10.71 17.56
N ASN A 121 16.60 11.02 18.53
CA ASN A 121 17.91 10.39 18.67
C ASN A 121 17.92 9.51 19.93
N ASN A 122 18.46 8.31 19.80
CA ASN A 122 18.69 7.41 20.92
C ASN A 122 20.06 6.73 20.77
N ILE A 123 20.65 6.29 21.88
CA ILE A 123 21.89 5.53 21.89
C ILE A 123 21.55 4.07 22.21
N SER A 124 22.14 3.17 21.45
CA SER A 124 22.11 1.74 21.75
C SER A 124 23.52 1.18 21.76
N TYR A 125 23.67 0.02 22.39
CA TYR A 125 24.92 -0.68 22.54
C TYR A 125 24.79 -2.04 21.88
N TYR A 126 25.79 -2.41 21.09
CA TYR A 126 25.82 -3.67 20.38
C TYR A 126 27.02 -4.51 20.83
N SER A 127 26.74 -5.76 21.19
CA SER A 127 27.74 -6.76 21.57
C SER A 127 27.18 -8.15 21.31
N ASP A 128 28.03 -9.08 20.86
CA ASP A 128 27.68 -10.49 20.67
C ASP A 128 26.33 -10.73 19.93
N ARG A 129 26.17 -10.07 18.77
CA ARG A 129 24.95 -10.10 17.93
C ARG A 129 23.66 -9.63 18.61
N LYS A 130 23.73 -9.06 19.81
CA LYS A 130 22.60 -8.54 20.57
C LYS A 130 22.70 -7.03 20.72
N PHE A 131 21.54 -6.37 20.67
CA PHE A 131 21.41 -4.93 20.93
C PHE A 131 20.82 -4.72 22.33
N SER A 132 21.27 -3.68 23.02
CA SER A 132 20.76 -3.25 24.32
C SER A 132 20.70 -1.72 24.39
N TYR A 133 19.64 -1.19 25.00
CA TYR A 133 19.54 0.25 25.29
C TYR A 133 20.20 0.64 26.62
N LYS A 134 20.57 -0.33 27.44
CA LYS A 134 21.26 -0.09 28.71
C LYS A 134 22.76 -0.05 28.48
N ALA A 135 23.40 1.00 28.99
CA ALA A 135 24.85 1.11 28.98
C ALA A 135 25.47 -0.05 29.79
N PRO A 136 26.60 -0.62 29.34
CA PRO A 136 27.31 -1.63 30.12
C PRO A 136 27.85 -1.00 31.42
N THR A 137 27.39 -1.48 32.57
CA THR A 137 27.66 -0.87 33.90
C THR A 137 28.90 -1.38 34.61
N SER A 138 29.54 -2.47 34.17
CA SER A 138 30.73 -3.02 34.86
C SER A 138 32.04 -2.70 34.15
N GLY A 139 33.02 -2.15 34.89
CA GLY A 139 34.37 -1.86 34.39
C GLY A 139 35.11 -3.10 33.87
N ALA A 140 34.77 -4.30 34.34
CA ALA A 140 35.28 -5.57 33.81
C ALA A 140 34.75 -5.92 32.40
N GLN A 141 33.54 -5.46 32.05
CA GLN A 141 32.99 -5.56 30.69
C GLN A 141 33.56 -4.47 29.76
N PHE A 142 33.91 -3.30 30.32
CA PHE A 142 34.52 -2.18 29.59
C PHE A 142 36.04 -2.31 29.37
N ALA A 143 36.74 -3.13 30.18
CA ALA A 143 38.19 -3.35 30.07
C ALA A 143 38.57 -4.61 29.26
N ARG A 144 37.65 -5.57 29.07
CA ARG A 144 37.88 -6.84 28.32
C ARG A 144 37.41 -6.81 26.87
N THR A 145 37.18 -5.63 26.30
CA THR A 145 36.19 -5.40 25.24
C THR A 145 36.71 -5.53 23.80
N CYS A 146 37.67 -6.44 23.62
CA CYS A 146 37.79 -7.24 22.39
C CYS A 146 38.44 -8.59 22.72
N PHE A 147 38.03 -9.22 23.83
CA PHE A 147 38.47 -10.57 24.15
C PHE A 147 37.77 -11.55 23.22
N LYS A 148 38.54 -12.32 22.44
CA LYS A 148 38.02 -13.35 21.54
C LYS A 148 37.06 -12.81 20.46
N SER A 149 37.40 -11.65 19.86
CA SER A 149 36.72 -11.02 18.71
C SER A 149 35.34 -10.37 18.99
N ILE A 150 34.93 -10.24 20.25
CA ILE A 150 33.67 -9.57 20.64
C ILE A 150 33.98 -8.16 21.14
N CYS A 151 33.75 -7.17 20.28
CA CYS A 151 33.95 -5.75 20.57
C CYS A 151 32.59 -5.07 20.81
N PHE A 152 32.46 -4.34 21.94
CA PHE A 152 31.27 -3.52 22.18
C PHE A 152 31.35 -2.25 21.34
N ARG A 153 30.21 -1.88 20.74
CA ARG A 153 30.07 -0.69 19.89
C ARG A 153 28.89 0.13 20.37
N SER A 154 29.09 1.45 20.45
CA SER A 154 27.99 2.40 20.60
C SER A 154 27.40 2.70 19.23
N ILE A 155 26.08 2.63 19.13
CA ILE A 155 25.31 2.91 17.92
C ILE A 155 24.36 4.07 18.21
N LEU A 156 24.49 5.14 17.45
CA LEU A 156 23.54 6.25 17.43
C LEU A 156 22.40 5.88 16.48
N LEU A 157 21.18 5.86 17.03
CA LEU A 157 19.93 5.61 16.34
C LEU A 157 19.20 6.94 16.15
N THR A 158 19.09 7.39 14.91
CA THR A 158 18.25 8.54 14.55
C THR A 158 16.99 8.03 13.88
N TRP A 159 15.87 8.04 14.61
CA TRP A 159 14.56 7.67 14.07
C TRP A 159 13.96 8.84 13.34
N ILE A 160 13.54 8.60 12.11
CA ILE A 160 12.88 9.54 11.22
C ILE A 160 11.50 8.99 10.96
N THR A 161 10.47 9.71 11.42
CA THR A 161 9.08 9.33 11.22
C THR A 161 8.46 10.24 10.17
N VAL A 162 7.96 9.64 9.09
CA VAL A 162 7.36 10.33 7.95
C VAL A 162 5.95 9.80 7.69
N ARG A 163 5.09 10.65 7.15
CA ARG A 163 3.74 10.29 6.68
C ARG A 163 3.63 10.55 5.19
N ARG A 164 3.04 9.62 4.45
CA ARG A 164 2.79 9.81 3.02
C ARG A 164 1.59 10.73 2.79
N ILE A 165 1.72 11.60 1.80
CA ILE A 165 0.64 12.41 1.25
C ILE A 165 0.45 12.00 -0.21
N ALA A 166 -0.68 11.37 -0.51
CA ALA A 166 -1.00 10.91 -1.84
C ALA A 166 -2.33 11.52 -2.31
N ILE A 167 -2.34 12.80 -2.66
CA ILE A 167 -3.56 13.53 -3.03
C ILE A 167 -4.19 12.96 -4.31
N TYR A 168 -3.35 12.62 -5.29
CA TYR A 168 -3.81 12.08 -6.58
C TYR A 168 -4.24 10.62 -6.53
N TYR A 169 -4.00 9.94 -5.41
CA TYR A 169 -4.33 8.53 -5.25
C TYR A 169 -5.82 8.26 -5.45
N GLY A 170 -6.72 9.11 -4.91
CA GLY A 170 -8.16 8.90 -5.08
C GLY A 170 -8.58 8.93 -6.55
N ILE A 171 -8.03 9.85 -7.32
CA ILE A 171 -8.38 10.02 -8.74
C ILE A 171 -7.72 8.95 -9.61
N ALA A 172 -6.45 8.64 -9.36
CA ALA A 172 -5.71 7.69 -10.17
C ALA A 172 -6.06 6.24 -9.84
N LEU A 173 -6.36 5.93 -8.57
CA LEU A 173 -6.47 4.55 -8.07
C LEU A 173 -7.89 4.12 -7.68
N VAL A 174 -8.67 5.00 -7.06
CA VAL A 174 -10.03 4.63 -6.60
C VAL A 174 -11.06 4.79 -7.73
N LEU A 175 -10.94 5.84 -8.54
CA LEU A 175 -11.89 6.12 -9.61
C LEU A 175 -11.99 4.99 -10.65
N PRO A 176 -10.90 4.38 -11.16
CA PRO A 176 -11.02 3.25 -12.09
C PRO A 176 -11.76 2.05 -11.49
N GLY A 177 -11.57 1.78 -10.20
CA GLY A 177 -12.29 0.73 -9.48
C GLY A 177 -13.79 1.03 -9.37
N ILE A 178 -14.17 2.27 -9.01
CA ILE A 178 -15.59 2.69 -8.96
C ILE A 178 -16.24 2.62 -10.35
N VAL A 179 -15.56 3.10 -11.40
CA VAL A 179 -16.05 3.01 -12.78
C VAL A 179 -16.23 1.55 -13.20
N SER A 180 -15.32 0.68 -12.77
CA SER A 180 -15.39 -0.74 -13.05
C SER A 180 -16.54 -1.44 -12.33
N MET A 181 -16.81 -1.09 -11.07
CA MET A 181 -18.00 -1.54 -10.34
C MET A 181 -19.29 -1.08 -11.02
N LEU A 182 -19.32 0.16 -11.52
CA LEU A 182 -20.44 0.67 -12.30
C LEU A 182 -20.68 -0.17 -13.55
N PHE A 183 -19.64 -0.54 -14.30
CA PHE A 183 -19.78 -1.43 -15.46
C PHE A 183 -20.29 -2.83 -15.08
N ASN A 184 -19.89 -3.37 -13.93
CA ASN A 184 -20.42 -4.64 -13.43
C ASN A 184 -21.93 -4.57 -13.18
N ILE A 185 -22.42 -3.50 -12.55
CA ILE A 185 -23.86 -3.30 -12.29
C ILE A 185 -24.64 -3.05 -13.60
N LEU A 186 -24.12 -2.15 -14.45
CA LEU A 186 -24.74 -1.82 -15.74
C LEU A 186 -24.88 -3.05 -16.63
N SER A 187 -23.96 -4.01 -16.54
CA SER A 187 -24.03 -5.27 -17.29
C SER A 187 -25.35 -6.02 -17.10
N PHE A 188 -25.94 -5.99 -15.89
CA PHE A 188 -27.20 -6.66 -15.59
C PHE A 188 -28.42 -5.86 -16.05
N LEU A 189 -28.27 -4.55 -16.23
CA LEU A 189 -29.33 -3.67 -16.72
C LEU A 189 -29.45 -3.69 -18.26
N VAL A 190 -28.43 -4.17 -18.97
CA VAL A 190 -28.47 -4.31 -20.42
C VAL A 190 -29.47 -5.41 -20.82
N PRO A 191 -30.46 -5.13 -21.69
CA PRO A 191 -31.47 -6.11 -22.07
C PRO A 191 -30.88 -7.33 -22.78
N LYS A 192 -29.95 -7.10 -23.72
CA LYS A 192 -29.29 -8.15 -24.50
C LYS A 192 -28.07 -8.70 -23.78
N SER A 193 -28.06 -10.01 -23.55
CA SER A 193 -26.97 -10.72 -22.87
C SER A 193 -25.63 -10.67 -23.62
N GLU A 194 -25.64 -10.57 -24.96
CA GLU A 194 -24.40 -10.50 -25.76
C GLU A 194 -23.61 -9.21 -25.50
N HIS A 195 -24.28 -8.06 -25.49
CA HIS A 195 -23.62 -6.77 -25.21
C HIS A 195 -23.08 -6.71 -23.79
N SER A 196 -23.82 -7.27 -22.83
CA SER A 196 -23.38 -7.37 -21.45
C SER A 196 -22.09 -8.19 -21.29
N PHE A 197 -21.99 -9.32 -21.98
CA PHE A 197 -20.79 -10.14 -21.98
C PHE A 197 -19.56 -9.40 -22.54
N TYR A 198 -19.70 -8.68 -23.65
CA TYR A 198 -18.60 -7.89 -24.21
C TYR A 198 -18.13 -6.77 -23.26
N ILE A 199 -19.06 -6.08 -22.59
CA ILE A 199 -18.73 -5.05 -21.59
C ILE A 199 -17.91 -5.66 -20.44
N LEU A 200 -18.35 -6.81 -19.92
CA LEU A 200 -17.67 -7.46 -18.79
C LEU A 200 -16.29 -8.00 -19.16
N VAL A 201 -16.13 -8.55 -20.36
CA VAL A 201 -14.81 -9.01 -20.84
C VAL A 201 -13.85 -7.83 -20.98
N ALA A 202 -14.30 -6.71 -21.57
CA ALA A 202 -13.49 -5.50 -21.65
C ALA A 202 -13.13 -4.95 -20.26
N ASN A 203 -14.10 -4.91 -19.33
CA ASN A 203 -13.91 -4.47 -17.96
C ASN A 203 -12.87 -5.35 -17.22
N PHE A 204 -12.93 -6.67 -17.39
CA PHE A 204 -11.96 -7.61 -16.81
C PHE A 204 -10.52 -7.31 -17.25
N PHE A 205 -10.28 -7.09 -18.55
CA PHE A 205 -8.94 -6.78 -19.04
C PHE A 205 -8.43 -5.42 -18.53
N ILE A 206 -9.30 -4.41 -18.48
CA ILE A 206 -8.94 -3.09 -17.94
C ILE A 206 -8.55 -3.19 -16.46
N GLN A 207 -9.34 -3.92 -15.66
CA GLN A 207 -9.02 -4.17 -14.25
C GLN A 207 -7.70 -4.92 -14.08
N ALA A 208 -7.44 -5.95 -14.91
CA ALA A 208 -6.23 -6.76 -14.82
C ALA A 208 -4.97 -5.93 -15.12
N ILE A 209 -5.00 -5.10 -16.17
CA ILE A 209 -3.91 -4.18 -16.52
C ILE A 209 -3.67 -3.20 -15.37
N PHE A 210 -4.74 -2.60 -14.87
CA PHE A 210 -4.65 -1.64 -13.79
C PHE A 210 -4.10 -2.24 -12.48
N LEU A 211 -4.56 -3.42 -12.10
CA LEU A 211 -4.05 -4.12 -10.92
C LEU A 211 -2.57 -4.48 -11.10
N GLN A 212 -2.16 -4.87 -12.31
CA GLN A 212 -0.76 -5.13 -12.63
C GLN A 212 0.10 -3.87 -12.49
N ASP A 213 -0.36 -2.73 -13.01
CA ASP A 213 0.37 -1.45 -12.89
C ASP A 213 0.53 -1.05 -11.42
N VAL A 214 -0.52 -1.19 -10.61
CA VAL A 214 -0.47 -0.93 -9.16
C VAL A 214 0.54 -1.83 -8.47
N VAL A 215 0.53 -3.13 -8.75
CA VAL A 215 1.44 -4.09 -8.11
C VAL A 215 2.89 -3.85 -8.53
N PHE A 216 3.14 -3.38 -9.75
CA PHE A 216 4.49 -3.09 -10.24
C PHE A 216 5.10 -1.83 -9.61
N GLU A 217 4.29 -0.79 -9.40
CA GLU A 217 4.72 0.46 -8.74
C GLU A 217 4.88 0.31 -7.22
N LEU A 218 4.18 -0.67 -6.62
CA LEU A 218 4.34 -0.95 -5.20
C LEU A 218 5.72 -1.59 -4.94
N PRO A 219 6.59 -0.94 -4.16
CA PRO A 219 7.87 -1.53 -3.79
C PRO A 219 7.65 -2.79 -2.94
N PRO A 220 8.65 -3.69 -2.85
CA PRO A 220 8.53 -4.91 -2.06
C PRO A 220 8.20 -4.57 -0.60
N ALA A 221 6.94 -4.80 -0.24
CA ALA A 221 6.41 -4.51 1.06
C ALA A 221 6.81 -5.58 2.07
N VAL A 222 6.89 -5.20 3.35
CA VAL A 222 6.85 -6.18 4.41
C VAL A 222 5.68 -5.92 5.31
N GLY A 223 4.86 -6.93 5.53
CA GLY A 223 3.61 -6.81 6.27
C GLY A 223 2.46 -7.43 5.48
N ASN A 224 1.27 -6.88 5.66
CA ASN A 224 0.09 -7.33 4.95
C ASN A 224 -0.01 -6.67 3.58
N ALA A 225 -0.77 -7.31 2.68
CA ALA A 225 -1.12 -6.69 1.41
C ALA A 225 -1.88 -5.37 1.66
N PRO A 226 -1.54 -4.28 0.94
CA PRO A 226 -2.24 -3.02 1.04
C PRO A 226 -3.75 -3.18 0.84
N LYS A 227 -4.57 -2.44 1.61
CA LYS A 227 -6.03 -2.45 1.47
C LYS A 227 -6.51 -2.21 0.03
N ILE A 228 -5.78 -1.41 -0.74
CA ILE A 228 -6.12 -1.12 -2.14
C ILE A 228 -5.90 -2.28 -3.09
N VAL A 229 -4.84 -3.05 -2.88
CA VAL A 229 -4.61 -4.25 -3.68
C VAL A 229 -5.73 -5.24 -3.39
N ARG A 230 -6.15 -5.36 -2.12
CA ARG A 230 -7.33 -6.15 -1.74
C ARG A 230 -8.61 -5.65 -2.39
N PHE A 231 -8.82 -4.34 -2.44
CA PHE A 231 -9.96 -3.74 -3.14
C PHE A 231 -9.97 -4.10 -4.64
N GLY A 232 -8.82 -4.00 -5.31
CA GLY A 232 -8.67 -4.39 -6.71
C GLY A 232 -8.92 -5.89 -6.93
N GLU A 233 -8.37 -6.75 -6.07
CA GLU A 233 -8.62 -8.20 -6.08
C GLU A 233 -10.11 -8.53 -5.98
N TRP A 234 -10.83 -7.93 -5.03
CA TRP A 234 -12.26 -8.15 -4.85
C TRP A 234 -13.09 -7.66 -6.04
N THR A 235 -12.72 -6.50 -6.61
CA THR A 235 -13.39 -5.94 -7.78
C THR A 235 -13.23 -6.84 -9.02
N LEU A 236 -12.04 -7.47 -9.18
CA LEU A 236 -11.78 -8.44 -10.23
C LEU A 236 -12.55 -9.76 -10.00
N ILE A 237 -12.61 -10.26 -8.77
CA ILE A 237 -13.41 -11.44 -8.42
C ILE A 237 -14.89 -11.20 -8.73
N GLU A 238 -15.41 -10.01 -8.40
CA GLU A 238 -16.78 -9.62 -8.70
C GLU A 238 -17.06 -9.68 -10.21
N THR A 239 -16.16 -9.16 -11.04
CA THR A 239 -16.29 -9.23 -12.50
C THR A 239 -16.26 -10.67 -13.03
N ILE A 240 -15.42 -11.54 -12.45
CA ILE A 240 -15.39 -12.97 -12.81
C ILE A 240 -16.73 -13.62 -12.47
N VAL A 241 -17.28 -13.38 -11.27
CA VAL A 241 -18.59 -13.92 -10.87
C VAL A 241 -19.69 -13.39 -11.79
N ALA A 242 -19.65 -12.10 -12.15
CA ALA A 242 -20.59 -11.52 -13.11
C ALA A 242 -20.54 -12.21 -14.48
N LEU A 243 -19.33 -12.49 -15.01
CA LEU A 243 -19.15 -13.22 -16.27
C LEU A 243 -19.78 -14.62 -16.21
N PHE A 244 -19.55 -15.37 -15.13
CA PHE A 244 -20.17 -16.68 -14.94
C PHE A 244 -21.70 -16.60 -14.85
N LEU A 245 -22.23 -15.60 -14.15
CA LEU A 245 -23.68 -15.39 -14.05
C LEU A 245 -24.29 -15.02 -15.41
N HIS A 246 -23.65 -14.17 -16.21
CA HIS A 246 -24.15 -13.85 -17.55
C HIS A 246 -24.08 -15.04 -18.50
N PHE A 247 -23.05 -15.87 -18.40
CA PHE A 247 -22.99 -17.14 -19.13
C PHE A 247 -24.15 -18.06 -18.74
N TRP A 248 -24.45 -18.15 -17.44
CA TRP A 248 -25.59 -18.92 -16.93
C TRP A 248 -26.93 -18.35 -17.41
N ILE A 249 -27.12 -17.03 -17.33
CA ILE A 249 -28.34 -16.34 -17.79
C ILE A 249 -28.55 -16.59 -19.28
N ARG A 250 -27.50 -16.52 -20.10
CA ARG A 250 -27.60 -16.83 -21.54
C ARG A 250 -28.04 -18.29 -21.78
N ARG A 251 -27.53 -19.22 -20.98
CA ARG A 251 -27.96 -20.62 -21.04
C ARG A 251 -29.43 -20.79 -20.65
N LEU A 252 -29.89 -20.06 -19.63
CA LEU A 252 -31.31 -20.02 -19.24
C LEU A 252 -32.18 -19.42 -20.35
N GLU A 253 -31.77 -18.31 -20.97
CA GLU A 253 -32.44 -17.70 -22.11
C GLU A 253 -32.59 -18.72 -23.26
N ALA A 254 -31.52 -19.44 -23.60
CA ALA A 254 -31.53 -20.46 -24.66
C ALA A 254 -32.38 -21.70 -24.30
N GLN A 255 -32.41 -22.12 -23.03
CA GLN A 255 -33.27 -23.22 -22.57
C GLN A 255 -34.74 -22.80 -22.56
N ASN A 256 -35.04 -21.56 -22.19
CA ASN A 256 -36.41 -21.05 -22.12
C ASN A 256 -37.04 -20.96 -23.52
N GLN A 257 -36.28 -20.47 -24.52
CA GLN A 257 -36.68 -20.51 -25.93
C GLN A 257 -37.01 -21.93 -26.43
N ARG A 258 -36.38 -22.97 -25.86
CA ARG A 258 -36.65 -24.38 -26.19
C ARG A 258 -37.76 -25.03 -25.36
N SER A 259 -38.18 -24.43 -24.25
CA SER A 259 -39.02 -25.05 -23.21
C SER A 259 -40.45 -24.48 -23.13
N THR A 260 -40.95 -23.88 -24.22
CA THR A 260 -42.26 -23.20 -24.34
C THR A 260 -43.51 -24.05 -24.01
N GLY A 261 -43.39 -25.31 -23.57
CA GLY A 261 -44.55 -26.14 -23.18
C GLY A 261 -44.83 -26.29 -21.68
N LYS A 262 -43.82 -26.48 -20.82
CA LYS A 262 -44.03 -26.97 -19.43
C LYS A 262 -43.53 -26.04 -18.32
N MET A 263 -42.39 -25.37 -18.50
CA MET A 263 -41.84 -24.47 -17.47
C MET A 263 -42.55 -23.11 -17.42
N ALA A 264 -43.06 -22.61 -18.56
CA ALA A 264 -43.89 -21.40 -18.58
C ALA A 264 -45.17 -21.57 -17.71
N LYS A 265 -45.79 -22.76 -17.77
CA LYS A 265 -46.94 -23.14 -16.95
C LYS A 265 -46.65 -23.18 -15.45
N PHE A 266 -45.44 -23.60 -15.06
CA PHE A 266 -45.01 -23.61 -13.66
C PHE A 266 -44.76 -22.19 -13.12
N ALA A 267 -44.22 -21.28 -13.95
CA ALA A 267 -43.94 -19.91 -13.57
C ALA A 267 -45.21 -19.07 -13.35
N LEU A 268 -46.28 -19.32 -14.12
CA LEU A 268 -47.57 -18.65 -13.97
C LEU A 268 -48.25 -18.93 -12.62
N ASN A 269 -47.96 -20.07 -11.97
CA ASN A 269 -48.52 -20.42 -10.65
C ASN A 269 -47.97 -19.57 -9.48
N PHE A 270 -46.88 -18.85 -9.68
CA PHE A 270 -46.28 -17.99 -8.65
C PHE A 270 -46.72 -16.51 -8.76
N VAL A 271 -47.60 -16.17 -9.71
CA VAL A 271 -48.13 -14.82 -9.91
C VAL A 271 -49.61 -14.77 -9.51
N PRO A 272 -50.01 -13.99 -8.48
CA PRO A 272 -51.41 -13.85 -8.12
C PRO A 272 -52.15 -12.97 -9.14
N GLY A 273 -53.23 -13.49 -9.74
CA GLY A 273 -54.18 -12.69 -10.53
C GLY A 273 -54.28 -13.00 -12.04
N HIS A 274 -53.81 -14.15 -12.53
CA HIS A 274 -54.05 -14.58 -13.91
C HIS A 274 -54.81 -15.91 -13.97
N SER A 275 -55.89 -15.94 -14.76
CA SER A 275 -56.68 -17.15 -15.03
C SER A 275 -56.10 -17.94 -16.20
N GLU A 276 -56.24 -19.27 -16.15
CA GLU A 276 -55.78 -20.20 -17.19
C GLU A 276 -56.25 -19.77 -18.60
N PRO A 277 -55.39 -19.90 -19.63
CA PRO A 277 -55.82 -19.66 -21.00
C PRO A 277 -56.88 -20.71 -21.38
N LYS A 278 -58.03 -20.24 -21.86
CA LYS A 278 -59.10 -21.09 -22.38
C LYS A 278 -58.55 -21.91 -23.55
N LEU A 279 -58.62 -23.23 -23.42
CA LEU A 279 -58.44 -24.18 -24.50
C LEU A 279 -59.58 -23.95 -25.50
N PHE A 280 -59.32 -23.30 -26.63
CA PHE A 280 -60.34 -23.12 -27.67
C PHE A 280 -60.38 -24.32 -28.62
N PRO A 281 -61.56 -24.63 -29.18
CA PRO A 281 -61.81 -25.81 -29.98
C PRO A 281 -61.33 -25.65 -31.43
N ASP A 282 -60.96 -26.80 -31.99
CA ASP A 282 -60.88 -27.25 -33.38
C ASP A 282 -60.75 -26.23 -34.53
N GLU A 283 -59.63 -26.45 -35.23
CA GLU A 283 -59.42 -26.45 -36.69
C GLU A 283 -59.48 -25.16 -37.53
N GLU A 284 -58.34 -25.00 -38.23
CA GLU A 284 -58.15 -24.41 -39.55
C GLU A 284 -58.33 -22.90 -39.73
N ASN A 285 -57.22 -22.28 -40.19
CA ASN A 285 -57.09 -20.95 -40.82
C ASN A 285 -56.70 -19.77 -39.92
N ALA A 286 -55.47 -19.76 -39.39
CA ALA A 286 -54.79 -18.51 -38.99
C ALA A 286 -53.25 -18.66 -38.89
N ALA A 287 -52.59 -19.21 -39.90
CA ALA A 287 -51.14 -19.46 -39.88
C ALA A 287 -50.24 -18.21 -40.07
N SER A 288 -50.73 -16.98 -39.85
CA SER A 288 -49.92 -15.77 -40.04
C SER A 288 -49.86 -14.78 -38.88
N ASP A 289 -50.74 -14.85 -37.87
CA ASP A 289 -50.76 -13.84 -36.79
C ASP A 289 -50.43 -14.38 -35.38
N GLU A 290 -50.37 -15.69 -35.19
CA GLU A 290 -50.20 -16.31 -33.86
C GLU A 290 -48.75 -16.39 -33.36
N ALA A 291 -47.76 -16.13 -34.21
CA ALA A 291 -46.34 -16.12 -33.81
C ALA A 291 -45.94 -14.88 -32.97
N SER A 292 -46.83 -13.89 -32.84
CA SER A 292 -46.54 -12.63 -32.15
C SER A 292 -46.93 -12.60 -30.67
N LEU A 293 -47.84 -13.48 -30.21
CA LEU A 293 -48.44 -13.40 -28.87
C LEU A 293 -47.88 -14.40 -27.84
N ILE A 294 -47.07 -15.38 -28.26
CA ILE A 294 -46.46 -16.40 -27.35
C ILE A 294 -45.07 -15.95 -26.80
N GLY A 295 -44.60 -14.75 -27.18
CA GLY A 295 -43.29 -14.21 -26.74
C GLY A 295 -43.24 -13.53 -25.36
N SER A 296 -44.36 -13.47 -24.63
CA SER A 296 -44.55 -12.57 -23.47
C SER A 296 -43.96 -13.07 -22.13
N ASP A 297 -43.98 -14.38 -21.86
CA ASP A 297 -43.78 -14.85 -20.47
C ASP A 297 -42.35 -15.34 -20.19
N ALA A 298 -41.63 -15.73 -21.25
CA ALA A 298 -40.21 -16.06 -21.21
C ALA A 298 -39.25 -14.90 -20.81
N PRO A 299 -39.46 -13.63 -21.22
CA PRO A 299 -38.60 -12.51 -20.82
C PRO A 299 -38.73 -12.12 -19.34
N TYR A 300 -39.81 -12.51 -18.65
CA TYR A 300 -40.05 -12.04 -17.28
C TYR A 300 -39.09 -12.67 -16.26
N ILE A 301 -38.90 -13.99 -16.27
CA ILE A 301 -38.01 -14.69 -15.32
C ILE A 301 -36.57 -14.19 -15.44
N VAL A 302 -36.09 -14.05 -16.68
CA VAL A 302 -34.73 -13.56 -16.95
C VAL A 302 -34.55 -12.12 -16.46
N THR A 303 -35.56 -11.27 -16.63
CA THR A 303 -35.54 -9.88 -16.16
C THR A 303 -35.55 -9.79 -14.64
N VAL A 304 -36.32 -10.66 -13.96
CA VAL A 304 -36.33 -10.76 -12.49
C VAL A 304 -34.95 -11.23 -11.98
N VAL A 305 -34.37 -12.26 -12.57
CA VAL A 305 -33.04 -12.76 -12.19
C VAL A 305 -31.97 -11.68 -12.39
N LYS A 306 -31.96 -10.98 -13.53
CA LYS A 306 -31.04 -9.86 -13.79
C LYS A 306 -31.21 -8.74 -12.76
N SER A 307 -32.44 -8.38 -12.40
CA SER A 307 -32.72 -7.34 -11.41
C SER A 307 -32.23 -7.71 -10.00
N ILE A 308 -32.44 -8.97 -9.59
CA ILE A 308 -31.94 -9.49 -8.31
C ILE A 308 -30.41 -9.48 -8.28
N CYS A 309 -29.76 -9.98 -9.35
CA CYS A 309 -28.31 -9.94 -9.46
C CYS A 309 -27.77 -8.50 -9.39
N ALA A 310 -28.38 -7.56 -10.12
CA ALA A 310 -27.99 -6.15 -10.08
C ALA A 310 -28.04 -5.57 -8.66
N ALA A 311 -29.12 -5.85 -7.91
CA ALA A 311 -29.26 -5.39 -6.53
C ALA A 311 -28.22 -6.02 -5.59
N CYS A 312 -27.97 -7.33 -5.71
CA CYS A 312 -26.97 -8.02 -4.91
C CYS A 312 -25.56 -7.47 -5.15
N PHE A 313 -25.19 -7.26 -6.42
CA PHE A 313 -23.89 -6.70 -6.79
C PHE A 313 -23.74 -5.26 -6.31
N PHE A 314 -24.79 -4.43 -6.43
CA PHE A 314 -24.76 -3.07 -5.90
C PHE A 314 -24.52 -3.03 -4.39
N LEU A 315 -25.22 -3.85 -3.61
CA LEU A 315 -25.03 -3.94 -2.16
C LEU A 315 -23.64 -4.45 -1.78
N PHE A 316 -23.13 -5.44 -2.53
CA PHE A 316 -21.80 -6.01 -2.29
C PHE A 316 -20.68 -5.02 -2.65
N SER A 317 -20.76 -4.36 -3.81
CA SER A 317 -19.87 -3.28 -4.24
C SER A 317 -19.81 -2.14 -3.22
N LEU A 318 -20.97 -1.74 -2.66
CA LEU A 318 -21.03 -0.73 -1.58
C LEU A 318 -20.32 -1.21 -0.32
N LEU A 319 -20.53 -2.46 0.09
CA LEU A 319 -19.91 -3.04 1.27
C LEU A 319 -18.38 -3.14 1.12
N ILE A 320 -17.89 -3.58 -0.04
CA ILE A 320 -16.44 -3.60 -0.35
C ILE A 320 -15.87 -2.18 -0.29
N SER A 321 -16.54 -1.22 -0.92
CA SER A 321 -16.09 0.17 -0.92
C SER A 321 -16.01 0.72 0.50
N LEU A 322 -17.00 0.44 1.35
CA LEU A 322 -16.99 0.86 2.76
C LEU A 322 -15.85 0.23 3.57
N ILE A 323 -15.51 -1.03 3.33
CA ILE A 323 -14.48 -1.76 4.11
C ILE A 323 -13.06 -1.34 3.72
N TYR A 324 -12.81 -1.11 2.42
CA TYR A 324 -11.45 -0.95 1.90
C TYR A 324 -11.08 0.49 1.55
N LEU A 325 -12.04 1.39 1.32
CA LEU A 325 -11.78 2.80 0.98
C LEU A 325 -11.98 3.78 2.15
N ILE A 326 -12.62 3.35 3.23
CA ILE A 326 -12.77 4.11 4.49
C ILE A 326 -11.78 3.59 5.54
#